data_AF-A0A6B1BVZ7-F1
#
_entry.id   AF-A0A6B1BVZ7-F1
#
_cell.length_a   1.000
_cell.length_b   1.000
_cell.length_c   1.000
_cell.angle_alpha   90.00
_cell.angle_beta   90.00
_cell.angle_gamma   90.00
#
_symmetry.space_group_name_H-M   'P 1'
#
loop_
_entity.id
_entity.type
_entity.pdbx_description
1 polymer ?
#
loop_
_entity_poly.entity_id
_entity_poly.type
_entity_poly.pdbx_seq_one_letter_code
_entity_poly.pdbx_strand_id
1 'polypeptide(L)'
;MAGFRFLFTELIQETEELATLSKRFLEPNSREWILPNFLSKLRSIGREPEESVHSLELHCLRTIPSDQYDRNPGKEIYAVISGIWELQLWGKRSVPKRKIEFCGKASTKIKLYASDDPETRLAMWRLELGAEDSPGCYVHAHILGDSTDPPFPKWVPIPRLPSIFITPMSAIEFVLGELFHRDWAQVVASDNDNVNRWRNIQTDRLQKLFSWYKDQIDNTGSSSPWIALKQAKPKSDIFLPKSRRRRS
;
A
#
# COMPACT_ATOMS: atom_id res chain seq x y z
N MET A 1 1.59 -13.34 -16.52
CA MET A 1 1.60 -12.16 -15.64
C MET A 1 0.17 -11.79 -15.29
N ALA A 2 -0.24 -12.00 -14.04
CA ALA A 2 -1.56 -11.59 -13.55
C ALA A 2 -1.34 -10.67 -12.34
N GLY A 3 -1.44 -9.37 -12.56
CA GLY A 3 -1.35 -8.31 -11.55
C GLY A 3 -2.72 -7.82 -11.10
N PHE A 4 -2.78 -6.98 -10.07
CA PHE A 4 -4.04 -6.35 -9.64
C PHE A 4 -4.40 -5.17 -10.54
N ARG A 5 -5.68 -5.11 -10.95
CA ARG A 5 -6.23 -4.05 -11.80
C ARG A 5 -7.14 -3.12 -11.01
N PHE A 6 -6.94 -1.83 -11.23
CA PHE A 6 -7.71 -0.74 -10.64
C PHE A 6 -8.25 0.18 -11.72
N LEU A 7 -9.27 0.96 -11.38
CA LEU A 7 -9.61 2.13 -12.18
C LEU A 7 -8.52 3.18 -12.01
N PHE A 8 -8.02 3.71 -13.13
CA PHE A 8 -6.96 4.72 -13.09
C PHE A 8 -7.38 5.96 -12.28
N THR A 9 -8.61 6.42 -12.46
CA THR A 9 -9.18 7.55 -11.72
C THR A 9 -9.23 7.30 -10.21
N GLU A 10 -9.45 6.06 -9.78
CA GLU A 10 -9.50 5.70 -8.37
C GLU A 10 -8.11 5.74 -7.74
N LEU A 11 -7.05 5.29 -8.43
CA LEU A 11 -5.67 5.43 -7.91
C LEU A 11 -5.22 6.88 -7.82
N ILE A 12 -5.62 7.72 -8.77
CA ILE A 12 -5.37 9.17 -8.72
C ILE A 12 -6.04 9.76 -7.50
N GLN A 13 -7.35 9.51 -7.36
CA GLN A 13 -8.14 10.00 -6.25
C GLN A 13 -7.57 9.53 -4.91
N GLU A 14 -7.28 8.25 -4.77
CA GLU A 14 -6.64 7.67 -3.60
C GLU A 14 -5.35 8.42 -3.21
N THR A 15 -4.48 8.68 -4.18
CA THR A 15 -3.21 9.37 -3.94
C THR A 15 -3.43 10.81 -3.47
N GLU A 16 -4.41 11.51 -4.06
CA GLU A 16 -4.76 12.88 -3.70
C GLU A 16 -5.36 12.99 -2.30
N GLU A 17 -6.28 12.08 -1.96
CA GLU A 17 -6.89 12.05 -0.64
C GLU A 17 -5.84 11.77 0.43
N LEU A 18 -5.00 10.74 0.25
CA LEU A 18 -3.96 10.45 1.23
C LEU A 18 -2.95 11.58 1.37
N ALA A 19 -2.52 12.19 0.27
CA ALA A 19 -1.60 13.32 0.31
C ALA A 19 -2.17 14.49 1.12
N THR A 20 -3.48 14.72 1.01
CA THR A 20 -4.18 15.74 1.79
C THR A 20 -4.24 15.37 3.27
N LEU A 21 -4.67 14.16 3.59
CA LEU A 21 -4.84 13.68 4.97
C LEU A 21 -3.51 13.53 5.72
N SER A 22 -2.45 13.15 5.01
CA SER A 22 -1.13 12.88 5.59
C SER A 22 -0.26 14.13 5.77
N LYS A 23 -0.67 15.29 5.25
CA LYS A 23 0.17 16.50 5.14
C LYS A 23 0.87 16.92 6.44
N ARG A 24 0.22 16.75 7.60
CA ARG A 24 0.78 17.14 8.90
C ARG A 24 1.77 16.13 9.49
N PHE A 25 1.82 14.92 8.94
CA PHE A 25 2.64 13.80 9.42
C PHE A 25 3.88 13.57 8.55
N LEU A 26 4.03 14.34 7.48
CA LEU A 26 5.12 14.20 6.51
C LEU A 26 6.04 15.41 6.58
N GLU A 27 7.34 15.17 6.38
CA GLU A 27 8.32 16.24 6.24
C GLU A 27 7.96 17.18 5.06
N PRO A 28 8.40 18.45 5.09
CA PRO A 28 8.14 19.40 4.01
C PRO A 28 8.51 18.87 2.63
N ASN A 29 9.71 18.27 2.48
CA ASN A 29 10.14 17.69 1.20
C ASN A 29 9.21 16.55 0.73
N SER A 30 8.78 15.68 1.64
CA SER A 30 7.87 14.58 1.34
C SER A 30 6.51 15.04 0.82
N ARG A 31 5.93 16.06 1.45
CA ARG A 31 4.58 16.54 1.12
C ARG A 31 4.56 17.58 -0.01
N GLU A 32 5.62 18.36 -0.18
CA GLU A 32 5.70 19.44 -1.18
C GLU A 32 6.33 18.99 -2.50
N TRP A 33 7.18 17.94 -2.48
CA TRP A 33 7.88 17.49 -3.68
C TRP A 33 7.67 16.00 -3.99
N ILE A 34 7.89 15.11 -3.01
CA ILE A 34 7.90 13.66 -3.29
C ILE A 34 6.52 13.15 -3.68
N LEU A 35 5.48 13.40 -2.87
CA LEU A 35 4.11 12.99 -3.22
C LEU A 35 3.56 13.69 -4.47
N PRO A 36 3.72 15.02 -4.64
CA PRO A 36 3.31 15.69 -5.87
C PRO A 36 4.01 15.15 -7.13
N ASN A 37 5.31 14.83 -7.05
CA ASN A 37 6.04 14.23 -8.18
C ASN A 37 5.54 12.81 -8.47
N PHE A 38 5.33 11.98 -7.45
CA PHE A 38 4.74 10.65 -7.59
C PHE A 38 3.38 10.71 -8.29
N LEU A 39 2.49 11.61 -7.85
CA LEU A 39 1.18 11.84 -8.47
C LEU A 39 1.31 12.34 -9.92
N SER A 40 2.23 13.28 -10.18
CA SER A 40 2.50 13.79 -11.52
C SER A 40 2.96 12.68 -12.47
N LYS A 41 3.87 11.81 -12.01
CA LYS A 41 4.35 10.64 -12.75
C LYS A 41 3.21 9.67 -13.03
N LEU A 42 2.38 9.35 -12.04
CA LEU A 42 1.20 8.49 -12.22
C LEU A 42 0.23 9.09 -13.26
N ARG A 43 -0.04 10.40 -13.19
CA ARG A 43 -0.85 11.13 -14.18
C ARG A 43 -0.25 11.09 -15.59
N SER A 44 1.08 11.18 -15.70
CA SER A 44 1.79 11.07 -16.97
C SER A 44 1.62 9.68 -17.57
N ILE A 45 1.80 8.63 -16.77
CA ILE A 45 1.58 7.23 -17.19
C ILE A 45 0.17 7.08 -17.75
N GLY A 46 -0.85 7.64 -17.09
CA GLY A 46 -2.23 7.61 -17.59
C GLY A 46 -2.47 8.18 -18.99
N ARG A 47 -1.50 8.86 -19.60
CA ARG A 47 -1.56 9.42 -20.97
C ARG A 47 -0.80 8.59 -22.01
N GLU A 48 0.00 7.62 -21.56
CA GLU A 48 0.83 6.75 -22.40
C GLU A 48 0.00 5.67 -23.13
N PRO A 49 0.56 4.98 -24.14
CA PRO A 49 -0.07 3.84 -24.82
C PRO A 49 -0.35 2.63 -23.90
N GLU A 50 -1.24 1.72 -24.31
CA GLU A 50 -1.60 0.53 -23.51
C GLU A 50 -0.50 -0.54 -23.42
N GLU A 51 0.35 -0.63 -24.43
CA GLU A 51 1.31 -1.74 -24.58
C GLU A 51 2.60 -1.53 -23.78
N SER A 52 2.80 -0.34 -23.20
CA SER A 52 4.01 0.00 -22.47
C SER A 52 3.90 -0.38 -20.99
N VAL A 53 4.94 -1.07 -20.50
CA VAL A 53 5.16 -1.24 -19.06
C VAL A 53 5.95 -0.03 -18.54
N HIS A 54 5.46 0.57 -17.47
CA HIS A 54 6.05 1.77 -16.86
C HIS A 54 6.49 1.50 -15.43
N SER A 55 7.69 1.96 -15.06
CA SER A 55 8.12 2.01 -13.65
C SER A 55 7.55 3.27 -13.00
N LEU A 56 6.83 3.09 -11.90
CA LEU A 56 6.45 4.14 -10.97
C LEU A 56 7.23 3.94 -9.67
N GLU A 57 7.98 4.95 -9.27
CA GLU A 57 8.87 4.88 -8.12
C GLU A 57 8.51 5.94 -7.09
N LEU A 58 8.53 5.53 -5.82
CA LEU A 58 8.45 6.42 -4.68
C LEU A 58 9.83 6.43 -4.01
N HIS A 59 10.49 7.59 -4.03
CA HIS A 59 11.80 7.74 -3.43
C HIS A 59 11.69 8.50 -2.11
N CYS A 60 12.08 7.85 -1.01
CA CYS A 60 12.39 8.50 0.27
C CYS A 60 11.28 9.38 0.84
N LEU A 61 10.03 8.91 0.86
CA LEU A 61 8.96 9.60 1.56
C LEU A 61 9.16 9.45 3.07
N ARG A 62 9.48 10.56 3.74
CA ARG A 62 9.76 10.62 5.18
C ARG A 62 8.60 11.18 5.97
N THR A 63 8.28 10.54 7.09
CA THR A 63 7.38 11.10 8.10
C THR A 63 8.13 12.09 8.99
N ILE A 64 7.40 12.95 9.69
CA ILE A 64 7.98 13.66 10.84
C ILE A 64 8.30 12.65 11.97
N PRO A 65 9.18 13.02 12.91
CA PRO A 65 9.35 12.31 14.18
C PRO A 65 8.02 12.09 14.92
N SER A 66 7.89 10.92 15.55
CA SER A 66 6.78 10.59 16.45
C SER A 66 7.26 9.89 17.70
N ASP A 67 6.70 10.28 18.84
CA ASP A 67 6.90 9.69 20.16
C ASP A 67 5.80 8.67 20.54
N GLN A 68 4.81 8.45 19.67
CA GLN A 68 3.64 7.61 19.97
C GLN A 68 3.84 6.12 19.66
N TYR A 69 4.87 5.78 18.88
CA TYR A 69 5.15 4.40 18.48
C TYR A 69 5.87 3.60 19.57
N ASP A 70 6.66 4.28 20.42
CA ASP A 70 7.51 3.62 21.42
C ASP A 70 6.71 3.24 22.68
N ARG A 71 7.17 2.18 23.34
CA ARG A 71 6.81 1.83 24.72
C ARG A 71 7.64 2.60 25.75
N ASN A 72 8.77 3.21 25.36
CA ASN A 72 9.58 4.08 26.20
C ASN A 72 9.28 5.57 25.90
N PRO A 73 8.81 6.33 26.90
CA PRO A 73 8.61 7.76 26.75
C PRO A 73 9.93 8.48 26.39
N GLY A 74 9.89 9.40 25.42
CA GLY A 74 10.99 10.31 25.10
C GLY A 74 11.90 9.88 23.95
N LYS A 75 11.65 8.75 23.29
CA LYS A 75 12.31 8.42 22.02
C LYS A 75 11.37 8.69 20.86
N GLU A 76 11.88 9.41 19.88
CA GLU A 76 11.15 9.69 18.66
C GLU A 76 11.66 8.82 17.51
N ILE A 77 10.73 8.31 16.72
CA ILE A 77 11.00 7.49 15.54
C ILE A 77 10.37 8.19 14.33
N TYR A 78 11.03 8.13 13.19
CA TYR A 78 10.43 8.47 11.91
C TYR A 78 10.58 7.31 10.91
N ALA A 79 9.69 7.27 9.93
CA ALA A 79 9.72 6.29 8.85
C ALA A 79 10.27 6.91 7.56
N VAL A 80 10.95 6.08 6.79
CA VAL A 80 11.30 6.33 5.38
C VAL A 80 10.65 5.26 4.52
N ILE A 81 9.77 5.69 3.64
CA ILE A 81 8.99 4.85 2.73
C ILE A 81 9.54 5.00 1.32
N SER A 82 9.78 3.88 0.66
CA SER A 82 10.21 3.83 -0.74
C SER A 82 9.49 2.70 -1.45
N GLY A 83 9.44 2.70 -2.76
CA GLY A 83 8.84 1.59 -3.48
C GLY A 83 8.95 1.71 -4.98
N ILE A 84 8.67 0.59 -5.64
CA ILE A 84 8.66 0.45 -7.09
C ILE A 84 7.45 -0.38 -7.49
N TRP A 85 6.74 0.11 -8.51
CA TRP A 85 5.59 -0.54 -9.11
C TRP A 85 5.72 -0.49 -10.63
N GLU A 86 5.69 -1.66 -11.26
CA GLU A 86 5.58 -1.81 -12.70
C GLU A 86 4.10 -1.79 -13.08
N LEU A 87 3.76 -0.90 -14.01
CA LEU A 87 2.39 -0.54 -14.36
C LEU A 87 2.13 -0.76 -15.84
N GLN A 88 1.01 -1.38 -16.16
CA GLN A 88 0.50 -1.47 -17.53
C GLN A 88 -0.91 -0.91 -17.63
N LEU A 89 -1.19 -0.17 -18.69
CA LEU A 89 -2.48 0.45 -18.92
C LEU A 89 -3.39 -0.46 -19.75
N TRP A 90 -4.68 -0.44 -19.43
CA TRP A 90 -5.68 -1.27 -20.10
C TRP A 90 -6.89 -0.45 -20.52
N GLY A 91 -7.28 -0.58 -21.78
CA GLY A 91 -8.40 0.12 -22.37
C GLY A 91 -8.03 1.51 -22.92
N LYS A 92 -8.83 1.94 -23.91
CA LYS A 92 -8.55 3.11 -24.73
C LYS A 92 -8.44 4.38 -23.90
N ARG A 93 -7.50 5.26 -24.27
CA ARG A 93 -7.25 6.58 -23.65
C ARG A 93 -8.50 7.46 -23.54
N SER A 94 -9.44 7.34 -24.49
CA SER A 94 -10.69 8.11 -24.52
C SER A 94 -11.78 7.58 -23.58
N VAL A 95 -11.54 6.45 -22.90
CA VAL A 95 -12.53 5.81 -22.04
C VAL A 95 -12.34 6.28 -20.59
N PRO A 96 -13.36 6.88 -19.94
CA PRO A 96 -13.27 7.36 -18.55
C PRO A 96 -13.04 6.24 -17.53
N LYS A 97 -13.09 4.99 -17.96
CA LYS A 97 -12.87 3.77 -17.17
C LYS A 97 -11.55 3.08 -17.53
N ARG A 98 -10.54 3.86 -17.96
CA ARG A 98 -9.20 3.33 -18.20
C ARG A 98 -8.71 2.61 -16.95
N LYS A 99 -8.17 1.42 -17.14
CA LYS A 99 -7.68 0.57 -16.06
C LYS A 99 -6.16 0.61 -16.03
N ILE A 100 -5.61 0.29 -14.89
CA ILE A 100 -4.17 0.16 -14.68
C ILE A 100 -3.91 -1.11 -13.89
N GLU A 101 -2.93 -1.88 -14.33
CA GLU A 101 -2.51 -3.14 -13.72
C GLU A 101 -1.14 -2.97 -13.08
N PHE A 102 -0.98 -3.46 -11.85
CA PHE A 102 0.33 -3.62 -11.22
C PHE A 102 0.93 -4.94 -11.72
N CYS A 103 1.64 -4.89 -12.84
CA CYS A 103 2.21 -6.05 -13.52
C CYS A 103 3.70 -6.17 -13.21
N GLY A 104 4.14 -7.29 -12.63
CA GLY A 104 5.56 -7.49 -12.31
C GLY A 104 5.91 -6.97 -10.92
N LYS A 105 6.93 -6.12 -10.79
CA LYS A 105 7.38 -5.61 -9.49
C LYS A 105 6.32 -4.74 -8.85
N ALA A 106 5.91 -5.05 -7.63
CA ALA A 106 5.07 -4.19 -6.80
C ALA A 106 5.50 -4.34 -5.35
N SER A 107 6.37 -3.44 -4.90
CA SER A 107 7.03 -3.54 -3.60
C SER A 107 7.12 -2.18 -2.93
N THR A 108 6.61 -2.10 -1.70
CA THR A 108 6.87 -0.99 -0.77
C THR A 108 7.88 -1.42 0.27
N LYS A 109 8.90 -0.61 0.53
CA LYS A 109 9.89 -0.79 1.58
C LYS A 109 9.76 0.31 2.61
N ILE A 110 9.63 -0.08 3.88
CA ILE A 110 9.48 0.83 5.01
C ILE A 110 10.65 0.61 5.96
N LYS A 111 11.32 1.70 6.33
CA LYS A 111 12.44 1.70 7.28
C LYS A 111 12.12 2.64 8.43
N LEU A 112 12.47 2.24 9.65
CA LEU A 112 12.39 3.10 10.83
C LEU A 112 13.78 3.54 11.26
N TYR A 113 13.87 4.79 11.73
CA TYR A 113 15.09 5.42 12.22
C TYR A 113 14.80 6.16 13.52
N ALA A 114 15.78 6.22 14.40
CA ALA A 114 15.68 7.06 15.58
C ALA A 114 15.93 8.51 15.19
N SER A 115 15.23 9.46 15.81
CA SER A 115 15.44 10.89 15.54
C SER A 115 16.77 11.40 16.08
N ASP A 116 17.27 10.81 17.17
CA ASP A 116 18.54 11.15 17.82
C ASP A 116 19.77 10.54 17.13
N ASP A 117 19.57 9.47 16.36
CA ASP A 117 20.58 8.83 15.50
C ASP A 117 19.98 8.47 14.13
N PRO A 118 19.95 9.43 13.18
CA PRO A 118 19.29 9.25 11.90
C PRO A 118 20.02 8.30 10.95
N GLU A 119 21.27 7.93 11.25
CA GLU A 119 22.05 6.97 10.46
C GLU A 119 21.70 5.52 10.85
N THR A 120 21.29 5.31 12.11
CA THR A 120 20.94 3.98 12.61
C THR A 120 19.52 3.59 12.23
N ARG A 121 19.41 2.67 11.27
CA ARG A 121 18.14 2.01 10.93
C ARG A 121 17.74 1.03 12.05
N LEU A 122 16.62 1.29 12.70
CA LEU A 122 16.07 0.47 13.77
C LEU A 122 15.33 -0.77 13.27
N ALA A 123 14.58 -0.63 12.17
CA ALA A 123 13.73 -1.70 11.66
C ALA A 123 13.47 -1.56 10.16
N MET A 124 13.09 -2.66 9.52
CA MET A 124 12.66 -2.66 8.12
C MET A 124 11.67 -3.78 7.83
N TRP A 125 10.68 -3.45 7.00
CA TRP A 125 9.83 -4.44 6.37
C TRP A 125 9.46 -4.03 4.95
N ARG A 126 8.98 -5.02 4.18
CA ARG A 126 8.45 -4.84 2.83
C ARG A 126 7.04 -5.35 2.74
N LEU A 127 6.25 -4.70 1.90
CA LEU A 127 4.90 -5.11 1.50
C LEU A 127 4.93 -5.32 -0.01
N GLU A 128 4.64 -6.54 -0.43
CA GLU A 128 4.89 -6.99 -1.80
C GLU A 128 3.66 -7.71 -2.39
N LEU A 129 3.47 -7.57 -3.70
CA LEU A 129 2.66 -8.50 -4.48
C LEU A 129 3.60 -9.56 -5.07
N GLY A 130 3.31 -10.82 -4.79
CA GLY A 130 4.03 -11.95 -5.35
C GLY A 130 3.94 -11.98 -6.88
N ALA A 131 5.02 -12.43 -7.52
CA ALA A 131 4.98 -12.77 -8.94
C ALA A 131 4.22 -14.08 -9.16
N GLU A 132 3.90 -14.39 -10.41
CA GLU A 132 3.15 -15.59 -10.79
C GLU A 132 3.85 -16.89 -10.35
N ASP A 133 5.16 -16.88 -10.16
CA ASP A 133 6.00 -18.00 -9.70
C ASP A 133 6.43 -17.89 -8.24
N SER A 134 6.01 -16.84 -7.52
CA SER A 134 6.44 -16.62 -6.14
C SER A 134 5.82 -17.64 -5.17
N PRO A 135 6.62 -18.32 -4.33
CA PRO A 135 6.10 -19.23 -3.31
C PRO A 135 5.50 -18.44 -2.16
N GLY A 136 4.28 -18.81 -1.72
CA GLY A 136 3.62 -18.16 -0.60
C GLY A 136 2.35 -17.41 -1.00
N CYS A 137 1.74 -16.71 -0.03
CA CYS A 137 0.57 -15.89 -0.29
C CYS A 137 0.88 -14.81 -1.32
N TYR A 138 -0.05 -14.57 -2.24
CA TYR A 138 0.12 -13.57 -3.30
C TYR A 138 0.30 -12.14 -2.77
N VAL A 139 -0.28 -11.83 -1.61
CA VAL A 139 -0.05 -10.57 -0.90
C VAL A 139 0.68 -10.91 0.39
N HIS A 140 1.88 -10.38 0.59
CA HIS A 140 2.70 -10.77 1.73
C HIS A 140 3.54 -9.60 2.26
N ALA A 141 3.96 -9.76 3.51
CA ALA A 141 4.90 -8.87 4.16
C ALA A 141 6.18 -9.62 4.49
N HIS A 142 7.32 -8.99 4.24
CA HIS A 142 8.64 -9.50 4.60
C HIS A 142 9.24 -8.62 5.68
N ILE A 143 9.38 -9.17 6.88
CA ILE A 143 10.11 -8.52 7.98
C ILE A 143 11.57 -8.91 7.81
N LEU A 144 12.44 -7.93 7.58
CA LEU A 144 13.85 -8.18 7.29
C LEU A 144 14.72 -7.56 8.39
N GLY A 145 15.47 -8.42 9.07
CA GLY A 145 16.73 -8.04 9.71
C GLY A 145 17.81 -8.07 8.66
N ASP A 146 18.05 -6.95 8.00
CA ASP A 146 19.13 -6.81 7.00
C ASP A 146 20.54 -6.78 7.68
N SER A 147 20.69 -7.16 8.95
CA SER A 147 21.95 -7.18 9.70
C SER A 147 22.04 -8.35 10.68
N THR A 148 23.25 -8.58 11.21
CA THR A 148 23.57 -9.56 12.25
C THR A 148 22.99 -9.23 13.63
N ASP A 149 22.52 -7.99 13.83
CA ASP A 149 21.83 -7.56 15.05
C ASP A 149 20.36 -7.97 15.03
N PRO A 150 19.74 -8.25 16.19
CA PRO A 150 18.35 -8.65 16.24
C PRO A 150 17.47 -7.63 15.51
N PRO A 151 16.62 -8.06 14.56
CA PRO A 151 15.67 -7.16 13.92
C PRO A 151 14.79 -6.57 15.03
N PHE A 152 14.63 -5.24 15.02
CA PHE A 152 13.90 -4.47 16.03
C PHE A 152 14.60 -4.46 17.40
N PRO A 153 15.13 -3.30 17.86
CA PRO A 153 15.48 -3.13 19.26
C PRO A 153 14.28 -3.48 20.15
N LYS A 154 14.52 -4.03 21.36
CA LYS A 154 13.44 -4.49 22.27
C LYS A 154 12.34 -3.46 22.55
N TRP A 155 12.69 -2.17 22.44
CA TRP A 155 11.78 -1.06 22.68
C TRP A 155 10.93 -0.70 21.45
N VAL A 156 11.40 -1.00 20.23
CA VAL A 156 10.63 -0.82 19.00
C VAL A 156 9.71 -2.04 18.84
N PRO A 157 8.38 -1.87 18.90
CA PRO A 157 7.48 -2.98 18.69
C PRO A 157 7.57 -3.47 17.23
N ILE A 158 7.47 -4.79 17.04
CA ILE A 158 7.27 -5.34 15.70
C ILE A 158 5.85 -4.94 15.25
N PRO A 159 5.69 -4.28 14.09
CA PRO A 159 4.40 -3.87 13.59
C PRO A 159 3.49 -5.10 13.42
N ARG A 160 2.26 -4.99 13.92
CA ARG A 160 1.27 -6.07 13.81
C ARG A 160 0.63 -6.01 12.43
N LEU A 161 1.40 -6.44 11.45
CA LEU A 161 1.05 -6.37 10.03
C LEU A 161 -0.12 -7.31 9.71
N PRO A 162 -1.29 -6.80 9.31
CA PRO A 162 -2.21 -7.65 8.57
C PRO A 162 -1.66 -7.75 7.13
N SER A 163 -1.48 -8.96 6.60
CA SER A 163 -1.00 -9.21 5.22
C SER A 163 -2.05 -8.83 4.17
N ILE A 164 -2.35 -7.54 4.05
CA ILE A 164 -3.54 -7.03 3.34
C ILE A 164 -3.20 -6.24 2.07
N PHE A 165 -1.93 -5.99 1.78
CA PHE A 165 -1.56 -4.86 0.93
C PHE A 165 -2.16 -4.75 -0.48
N ILE A 166 -2.76 -3.60 -0.82
CA ILE A 166 -3.47 -3.37 -2.09
C ILE A 166 -2.84 -2.26 -2.97
N THR A 167 -2.28 -1.19 -2.42
CA THR A 167 -1.70 -0.06 -3.19
C THR A 167 -0.63 0.71 -2.41
N PRO A 168 0.35 1.39 -3.06
CA PRO A 168 1.34 2.24 -2.37
C PRO A 168 0.77 3.11 -1.24
N MET A 169 -0.40 3.71 -1.46
CA MET A 169 -1.06 4.60 -0.51
C MET A 169 -1.54 3.86 0.74
N SER A 170 -1.99 2.60 0.60
CA SER A 170 -2.32 1.75 1.76
C SER A 170 -1.11 1.57 2.72
N ALA A 171 0.14 1.68 2.22
CA ALA A 171 1.35 1.39 3.02
C ALA A 171 1.70 2.60 3.82
N ILE A 172 1.58 3.74 3.16
CA ILE A 172 1.73 5.03 3.80
C ILE A 172 0.66 5.13 4.89
N GLU A 173 -0.61 4.83 4.63
CA GLU A 173 -1.64 4.79 5.69
C GLU A 173 -1.28 3.83 6.83
N PHE A 174 -0.81 2.62 6.52
CA PHE A 174 -0.35 1.69 7.54
C PHE A 174 0.75 2.29 8.43
N VAL A 175 1.77 2.90 7.83
CA VAL A 175 2.86 3.56 8.58
C VAL A 175 2.34 4.73 9.40
N LEU A 176 1.39 5.51 8.89
CA LEU A 176 0.81 6.63 9.61
C LEU A 176 -0.01 6.16 10.82
N GLY A 177 -0.78 5.08 10.67
CA GLY A 177 -1.53 4.46 11.75
C GLY A 177 -0.62 3.84 12.81
N GLU A 178 0.47 3.21 12.38
CA GLU A 178 1.47 2.65 13.30
C GLU A 178 2.26 3.75 14.00
N LEU A 179 2.76 4.79 13.33
CA LEU A 179 3.60 5.78 14.03
C LEU A 179 2.79 6.76 14.88
N PHE A 180 1.66 7.25 14.38
CA PHE A 180 0.95 8.38 14.98
C PHE A 180 -0.34 7.98 15.71
N HIS A 181 -0.62 6.67 15.86
CA HIS A 181 -1.70 6.08 16.66
C HIS A 181 -2.95 6.98 16.79
N ARG A 182 -3.03 7.77 17.87
CA ARG A 182 -4.19 8.60 18.23
C ARG A 182 -4.40 9.75 17.26
N ASP A 183 -3.33 10.40 16.83
CA ASP A 183 -3.40 11.55 15.93
C ASP A 183 -3.83 11.15 14.53
N TRP A 184 -3.36 10.01 14.03
CA TRP A 184 -3.85 9.47 12.76
C TRP A 184 -5.32 9.06 12.87
N ALA A 185 -5.68 8.34 13.95
CA ALA A 185 -7.06 7.93 14.22
C ALA A 185 -8.03 9.13 14.24
N GLN A 186 -7.63 10.25 14.83
CA GLN A 186 -8.43 11.47 14.85
C GLN A 186 -8.64 12.05 13.44
N VAL A 187 -7.61 12.04 12.58
CA VAL A 187 -7.73 12.52 11.19
C VAL A 187 -8.71 11.67 10.41
N VAL A 188 -8.57 10.35 10.44
CA VAL A 188 -9.44 9.44 9.67
C VAL A 188 -10.84 9.24 10.27
N ALA A 189 -11.05 9.67 11.52
CA ALA A 189 -12.37 9.73 12.14
C ALA A 189 -13.13 11.04 11.84
N SER A 190 -12.46 12.06 11.30
CA SER A 190 -13.12 13.32 10.99
C SER A 190 -14.16 13.17 9.88
N ASP A 191 -15.23 13.97 9.96
CA ASP A 191 -16.29 13.98 8.96
C ASP A 191 -16.05 15.11 7.96
N ASN A 192 -15.29 14.80 6.91
CA ASN A 192 -15.08 15.68 5.78
C ASN A 192 -15.03 14.87 4.47
N ASP A 193 -15.22 15.55 3.35
CA ASP A 193 -15.29 14.92 2.03
C ASP A 193 -14.08 14.07 1.69
N ASN A 194 -12.86 14.52 2.03
CA ASN A 194 -11.63 13.82 1.71
C ASN A 194 -11.51 12.51 2.48
N VAL A 195 -11.82 12.53 3.78
CA VAL A 195 -11.86 11.33 4.61
C VAL A 195 -12.95 10.39 4.14
N ASN A 196 -14.14 10.89 3.80
CA ASN A 196 -15.25 10.07 3.32
C ASN A 196 -14.88 9.38 1.99
N ARG A 197 -14.22 10.10 1.06
CA ARG A 197 -13.69 9.52 -0.18
C ARG A 197 -12.63 8.45 0.08
N TRP A 198 -11.62 8.77 0.90
CA TRP A 198 -10.57 7.82 1.30
C TRP A 198 -11.16 6.54 1.91
N ARG A 199 -12.02 6.70 2.93
CA ARG A 199 -12.67 5.60 3.65
C ARG A 199 -13.46 4.70 2.71
N ASN A 200 -14.20 5.27 1.76
CA ASN A 200 -14.98 4.51 0.80
C ASN A 200 -14.08 3.66 -0.13
N ILE A 201 -12.98 4.22 -0.63
CA ILE A 201 -12.02 3.50 -1.47
C ILE A 201 -11.42 2.31 -0.70
N GLN A 202 -10.92 2.54 0.51
CA GLN A 202 -10.29 1.48 1.30
C GLN A 202 -11.30 0.42 1.74
N THR A 203 -12.51 0.83 2.15
CA THR A 203 -13.56 -0.10 2.57
C THR A 203 -13.94 -1.05 1.44
N ASP A 204 -14.20 -0.54 0.24
CA ASP A 204 -14.59 -1.35 -0.92
C ASP A 204 -13.49 -2.38 -1.28
N ARG A 205 -12.21 -1.96 -1.28
CA ARG A 205 -11.09 -2.86 -1.58
C ARG A 205 -10.88 -3.93 -0.53
N LEU A 206 -10.95 -3.56 0.75
CA LEU A 206 -10.84 -4.51 1.85
C LEU A 206 -11.99 -5.53 1.83
N GLN A 207 -13.22 -5.08 1.59
CA GLN A 207 -14.38 -5.98 1.44
C GLN A 207 -14.19 -6.96 0.29
N LYS A 208 -13.71 -6.50 -0.88
CA LYS A 208 -13.42 -7.36 -2.03
C LYS A 208 -12.33 -8.39 -1.71
N LEU A 209 -11.23 -7.97 -1.09
CA LEU A 209 -10.13 -8.86 -0.72
C LEU A 209 -10.56 -9.90 0.33
N PHE A 210 -11.26 -9.48 1.39
CA PHE A 210 -11.74 -10.40 2.43
C PHE A 210 -12.82 -11.34 1.92
N SER A 211 -13.69 -10.88 1.01
CA SER A 211 -14.65 -11.76 0.35
C SER A 211 -13.92 -12.83 -0.47
N TRP A 212 -12.86 -12.46 -1.19
CA TRP A 212 -12.05 -13.44 -1.91
C TRP A 212 -11.37 -14.44 -0.98
N TYR A 213 -10.77 -13.98 0.13
CA TYR A 213 -10.18 -14.87 1.13
C TYR A 213 -11.22 -15.85 1.69
N LYS A 214 -12.41 -15.35 2.02
CA LYS A 214 -13.54 -16.17 2.48
C LYS A 214 -13.93 -17.21 1.42
N ASP A 215 -14.05 -16.81 0.15
CA ASP A 215 -14.38 -17.72 -0.94
C ASP A 215 -13.31 -18.81 -1.10
N GLN A 216 -12.02 -18.51 -0.91
CA GLN A 216 -10.97 -19.53 -0.98
C GLN A 216 -11.13 -20.56 0.16
N ILE A 217 -11.41 -20.09 1.38
CA ILE A 217 -11.61 -20.96 2.55
C ILE A 217 -12.84 -21.84 2.35
N ASP A 218 -13.98 -21.25 1.97
CA ASP A 218 -15.26 -21.96 1.83
C ASP A 218 -15.21 -23.02 0.71
N ASN A 219 -14.35 -22.84 -0.31
CA ASN A 219 -14.20 -23.76 -1.45
C ASN A 219 -12.97 -24.68 -1.37
N THR A 220 -12.29 -24.77 -0.22
CA THR A 220 -11.04 -25.53 -0.06
C THR A 220 -11.21 -27.07 -0.21
N GLY A 221 -12.44 -27.60 -0.15
CA GLY A 221 -12.69 -29.04 -0.22
C GLY A 221 -12.07 -29.78 0.97
N SER A 222 -11.28 -30.84 0.72
CA SER A 222 -10.61 -31.65 1.77
C SER A 222 -9.20 -31.18 2.14
N SER A 223 -8.70 -30.07 1.59
CA SER A 223 -7.36 -29.55 1.91
C SER A 223 -7.38 -28.68 3.19
N SER A 224 -6.21 -28.33 3.70
CA SER A 224 -6.11 -27.32 4.76
C SER A 224 -6.42 -25.92 4.19
N PRO A 225 -7.32 -25.13 4.81
CA PRO A 225 -7.60 -23.75 4.41
C PRO A 225 -6.33 -22.90 4.25
N TRP A 226 -5.34 -23.13 5.10
CA TRP A 226 -4.06 -22.41 5.03
C TRP A 226 -3.27 -22.74 3.76
N ILE A 227 -3.25 -24.00 3.35
CA ILE A 227 -2.57 -24.43 2.12
C ILE A 227 -3.31 -23.87 0.89
N ALA A 228 -4.65 -23.90 0.91
CA ALA A 228 -5.44 -23.30 -0.15
C ALA A 228 -5.16 -21.80 -0.30
N LEU A 229 -5.16 -21.05 0.80
CA LEU A 229 -4.83 -19.61 0.79
C LEU A 229 -3.42 -19.32 0.28
N LYS A 230 -2.44 -20.15 0.67
CA LYS A 230 -1.05 -19.99 0.23
C LYS A 230 -0.87 -20.25 -1.26
N GLN A 231 -1.69 -21.12 -1.86
CA GLN A 231 -1.61 -21.46 -3.28
C GLN A 231 -2.54 -20.61 -4.15
N ALA A 232 -3.60 -20.06 -3.55
CA ALA A 232 -4.61 -19.29 -4.25
C ALA A 232 -4.05 -17.97 -4.77
N LYS A 233 -4.49 -17.61 -5.97
CA LYS A 233 -4.18 -16.33 -6.61
C LYS A 233 -5.48 -15.61 -6.95
N PRO A 234 -5.66 -14.37 -6.50
CA PRO A 234 -6.82 -13.59 -6.86
C PRO A 234 -6.81 -13.26 -8.35
N LYS A 235 -8.00 -13.17 -8.94
CA LYS A 235 -8.13 -12.68 -10.33
C LYS A 235 -7.70 -11.21 -10.39
N SER A 236 -7.04 -10.83 -11.48
CA SER A 236 -6.58 -9.46 -11.70
C SER A 236 -7.67 -8.40 -11.53
N ASP A 237 -8.92 -8.72 -11.85
CA ASP A 237 -10.06 -7.80 -11.81
C ASP A 237 -10.82 -7.76 -10.48
N ILE A 238 -10.31 -8.39 -9.41
CA ILE A 238 -10.95 -8.42 -8.07
C ILE A 238 -11.31 -7.02 -7.56
N PHE A 239 -10.52 -6.00 -7.86
CA PHE A 239 -10.74 -4.62 -7.40
C PHE A 239 -11.59 -3.77 -8.35
N LEU A 240 -11.93 -4.27 -9.53
CA LEU A 240 -12.78 -3.54 -10.46
C LEU A 240 -14.25 -3.61 -10.03
N PRO A 241 -15.06 -2.59 -10.34
CA PRO A 241 -16.51 -2.67 -10.16
C PRO A 241 -17.07 -3.86 -10.95
N LYS A 242 -17.92 -4.68 -10.31
CA LYS A 242 -18.63 -5.77 -11.01
C LYS A 242 -19.37 -5.18 -12.20
N SER A 243 -19.09 -5.68 -13.40
CA SER A 243 -19.87 -5.27 -14.57
C SER A 243 -21.33 -5.64 -14.31
N ARG A 244 -22.23 -4.64 -14.35
CA ARG A 244 -23.66 -4.94 -14.42
C ARG A 244 -23.84 -5.78 -15.67
N ARG A 245 -24.09 -7.08 -15.52
CA ARG A 245 -24.55 -7.92 -16.63
C ARG A 245 -25.73 -7.17 -17.24
N ARG A 246 -25.60 -6.71 -18.49
CA ARG A 246 -26.76 -6.32 -19.28
C ARG A 246 -27.64 -7.57 -19.27
N ARG A 247 -28.80 -7.50 -18.62
CA ARG A 247 -29.86 -8.47 -18.84
C ARG A 247 -30.19 -8.34 -20.33
N SER A 248 -29.73 -9.32 -21.11
CA SER A 248 -30.26 -9.60 -22.44
C SER A 248 -31.68 -10.10 -22.28
#